data_AF-A0A6B0DHQ5-F1
#
_entry.id   AF-A0A6B0DHQ5-F1
#
_cell.length_a   1.000
_cell.length_b   1.000
_cell.length_c   1.000
_cell.angle_alpha   90.00
_cell.angle_beta   90.00
_cell.angle_gamma   90.00
#
_symmetry.space_group_name_H-M   'P 1'
#
loop_
_entity.id
_entity.type
_entity.pdbx_description
1 polymer ?
#
loop_
_entity_poly.entity_id
_entity_poly.type
_entity_poly.pdbx_seq_one_letter_code
_entity_poly.pdbx_strand_id
1 'polypeptide(L)' 'MTFAEAVNRKLNKKICMKCYAKNPPNATRCRRCGYKGLRPKRKERKGT' A
#
# COMPACT_ATOMS: atom_id res chain seq x y z
N MET A 1 11.52 2.12 20.14
CA MET A 1 10.07 1.80 20.21
C MET A 1 9.43 2.11 18.86
N THR A 2 8.67 1.18 18.27
CA THR A 2 7.99 1.40 16.99
C THR A 2 6.69 2.17 17.23
N PHE A 3 6.57 3.35 16.62
CA PHE A 3 5.38 4.20 16.79
C PHE A 3 4.21 3.67 15.96
N ALA A 4 3.25 3.02 16.63
CA ALA A 4 2.14 2.31 16.00
C ALA A 4 1.27 3.21 15.09
N GLU A 5 1.04 4.47 15.48
CA GLU A 5 0.23 5.40 14.68
C GLU A 5 0.90 5.76 13.35
N ALA A 6 2.22 5.99 13.31
CA ALA A 6 2.91 6.25 12.04
C ALA A 6 2.92 5.02 11.15
N VAL A 7 3.06 3.83 11.73
CA VAL A 7 2.99 2.56 10.97
C VAL A 7 1.65 2.46 10.26
N ASN A 8 0.53 2.70 10.98
CA ASN A 8 -0.79 2.64 10.37
C ASN A 8 -0.97 3.71 9.27
N ARG A 9 -0.58 4.97 9.53
CA ARG A 9 -0.72 6.07 8.54
C ARG A 9 0.13 5.89 7.29
N LYS A 10 1.36 5.38 7.41
CA LYS A 10 2.33 5.31 6.30
C LYS A 10 2.34 3.96 5.56
N LEU A 11 2.05 2.86 6.25
CA LEU A 11 2.23 1.49 5.74
C LEU A 11 0.91 0.77 5.47
N ASN A 12 -0.23 1.19 6.05
CA ASN A 12 -1.54 0.58 5.78
C ASN A 12 -2.17 1.09 4.46
N LYS A 13 -1.48 0.86 3.33
CA LYS A 13 -1.90 1.29 1.99
C LYS A 13 -1.63 0.18 0.98
N LYS A 14 -2.42 0.15 -0.09
CA LYS A 14 -2.20 -0.71 -1.26
C LYS A 14 -1.51 0.10 -2.36
N ILE A 15 -0.65 -0.56 -3.13
CA ILE A 15 0.06 0.03 -4.28
C ILE A 15 -0.41 -0.70 -5.54
N CYS A 16 -0.80 0.06 -6.56
CA CYS A 16 -1.15 -0.53 -7.85
C CYS A 16 0.11 -1.09 -8.54
N MET A 17 0.03 -2.31 -9.08
CA MET A 17 1.16 -2.91 -9.82
C MET A 17 1.36 -2.32 -11.23
N LYS A 18 0.35 -1.60 -11.77
CA LYS A 18 0.42 -0.98 -13.11
C LYS A 18 0.91 0.47 -13.07
N CYS A 19 0.36 1.29 -12.17
CA CYS A 19 0.66 2.73 -12.11
C CYS A 19 1.31 3.21 -10.81
N TYR A 20 1.63 2.29 -9.89
CA TYR A 20 2.27 2.57 -8.59
C TYR A 20 1.52 3.58 -7.68
N ALA A 21 0.27 3.91 -8.01
CA ALA A 21 -0.55 4.79 -7.18
C ALA A 21 -0.85 4.15 -5.81
N LYS A 22 -0.85 5.00 -4.76
CA LYS A 22 -1.23 4.63 -3.39
C LYS A 22 -2.75 4.64 -3.28
N ASN A 23 -3.32 3.50 -2.95
CA ASN A 23 -4.74 3.27 -2.77
C ASN A 23 -5.02 2.92 -1.30
N PRO A 24 -6.26 3.14 -0.82
CA PRO A 24 -6.63 2.76 0.53
C PRO A 24 -6.57 1.23 0.70
N PRO A 25 -6.47 0.72 1.95
CA PRO A 25 -6.37 -0.71 2.22
C PRO A 25 -7.61 -1.50 1.79
N ASN A 26 -8.79 -0.88 1.76
CA ASN A 26 -10.04 -1.48 1.30
C ASN A 26 -10.30 -1.34 -0.22
N ALA A 27 -9.37 -0.78 -1.00
CA ALA A 27 -9.56 -0.67 -2.44
C ALA A 27 -9.57 -2.05 -3.11
N THR A 28 -10.56 -2.26 -3.99
CA THR A 28 -10.68 -3.38 -4.94
C THR A 28 -10.16 -3.03 -6.33
N ARG A 29 -10.07 -1.73 -6.67
CA ARG A 29 -9.54 -1.20 -7.93
C ARG A 29 -8.70 0.05 -7.71
N CYS A 30 -7.71 0.27 -8.58
CA CYS A 30 -6.90 1.48 -8.52
C CYS A 30 -7.72 2.70 -8.92
N ARG A 31 -7.75 3.74 -8.07
CA ARG A 31 -8.51 4.97 -8.33
C ARG A 31 -8.04 5.74 -9.58
N ARG A 32 -6.77 5.57 -9.96
CA ARG A 32 -6.17 6.27 -11.11
C ARG A 32 -6.35 5.55 -12.45
N CYS A 33 -6.15 4.23 -12.51
CA CYS A 33 -6.13 3.48 -13.78
C CYS A 33 -7.14 2.33 -13.87
N GLY A 34 -7.98 2.11 -12.85
CA GLY A 34 -8.98 1.04 -12.83
C GLY A 34 -8.43 -0.39 -12.66
N TYR A 35 -7.11 -0.59 -12.70
CA TYR A 35 -6.50 -1.92 -12.57
C TYR A 35 -6.77 -2.57 -11.20
N LYS A 36 -7.08 -3.87 -11.18
CA LYS A 36 -7.45 -4.64 -9.98
C LYS A 36 -6.25 -5.23 -9.23
N GLY A 37 -5.08 -5.33 -9.87
CA GLY A 37 -3.86 -5.84 -9.24
C GLY A 37 -3.24 -4.80 -8.29
N LEU A 38 -3.66 -4.87 -7.03
CA LEU A 38 -3.22 -4.01 -5.93
C LEU A 38 -2.47 -4.85 -4.91
N ARG A 39 -1.18 -4.55 -4.70
CA ARG A 39 -0.37 -5.21 -3.67
C ARG A 39 -0.36 -4.41 -2.37
N PRO A 40 -0.34 -5.04 -1.19
CA PRO A 40 -0.11 -4.32 0.05
C PRO A 40 1.30 -3.69 0.06
N LYS A 41 1.43 -2.51 0.68
CA LYS A 41 2.74 -1.93 0.94
C LYS A 41 3.45 -2.78 2.00
N ARG A 42 4.72 -3.08 1.76
CA ARG A 42 5.52 -3.91 2.64
C ARG A 42 5.70 -3.19 3.98
N LYS A 43 5.43 -3.88 5.09
CA LYS A 43 5.59 -3.33 6.45
C LYS A 43 7.04 -3.41 6.93
N GLU A 44 7.74 -4.46 6.49
CA GLU A 44 9.14 -4.71 6.83
C GLU A 44 10.03 -4.42 5.62
N ARG A 45 11.28 -4.02 5.88
CA ARG A 45 12.29 -3.92 4.82
C ARG A 45 12.54 -5.33 4.29
N LYS A 46 12.81 -5.48 3.00
CA LYS A 46 13.44 -6.72 2.51
C LYS A 46 14.83 -6.77 3.17
N GLY A 47 15.12 -7.85 3.89
CA GLY A 47 16.47 -8.14 4.36
C GLY A 47 17.44 -8.23 3.18
N THR A 48 18.68 -7.86 3.44
CA THR A 48 19.80 -8.19 2.56
C THR A 48 20.00 -9.70 2.56
#